data_AF-A0A367QAJ4-F1
#
_entry.id   AF-A0A367QAJ4-F1
#
_cell.length_a   1.000
_cell.length_b   1.000
_cell.length_c   1.000
_cell.angle_alpha   90.00
_cell.angle_beta   90.00
_cell.angle_gamma   90.00
#
_symmetry.space_group_name_H-M   'P 1'
#
loop_
_entity.id
_entity.type
_entity.pdbx_description
1 polymer ?
#
loop_
_entity_poly.entity_id
_entity_poly.type
_entity_poly.pdbx_seq_one_letter_code
_entity_poly.pdbx_strand_id
1 'polypeptide(L)'
;MSLLWTKQSRSWQDIYLNEWASKSFEDILDDEIVYLPRQAMCELLYNGAETTLKRDLSCLVAMKIKPKGFDFKPQDEGFSRDSMRVLFEFRKLVKKFQYESAVDKIHQRMEEIYELQECQK
;
A
#
# COMPACT_ATOMS: atom_id res chain seq x y z
N MET A 1 26.84 25.29 15.73
CA MET A 1 26.14 24.04 16.06
C MET A 1 24.83 24.01 15.30
N SER A 2 24.70 23.09 14.34
CA SER A 2 23.47 22.83 13.60
C SER A 2 23.30 21.31 13.59
N LEU A 3 22.23 20.81 14.25
CA LEU A 3 21.92 19.39 14.29
C LEU A 3 21.48 18.98 12.87
N LEU A 4 22.37 18.28 12.16
CA LEU A 4 22.23 17.70 10.82
C LEU A 4 21.06 16.69 10.64
N TRP A 5 20.16 16.60 11.63
CA TRP A 5 19.05 15.66 11.71
C TRP A 5 17.77 16.29 11.15
N THR A 6 17.81 17.57 10.77
CA THR A 6 16.75 18.26 9.99
C THR A 6 16.77 17.90 8.50
N LYS A 7 17.49 16.85 8.08
CA LYS A 7 17.28 16.24 6.75
C LYS A 7 15.91 15.57 6.73
N GLN A 8 14.90 16.38 6.40
CA GLN A 8 13.51 16.04 6.08
C GLN A 8 13.01 14.80 6.81
N SER A 9 12.44 14.98 8.00
CA SER A 9 11.47 14.00 8.52
C SER A 9 10.32 13.95 7.50
N ARG A 10 10.41 13.05 6.51
CA ARG A 10 9.30 12.80 5.61
C ARG A 10 8.18 12.28 6.49
N SER A 11 7.09 13.04 6.56
CA SER A 11 5.93 12.56 7.29
C SER A 11 5.42 11.29 6.60
N TRP A 12 4.84 10.36 7.34
CA TRP A 12 4.17 9.21 6.73
C TRP A 12 3.06 9.65 5.75
N GLN A 13 2.51 10.85 5.98
CA GLN A 13 1.58 11.53 5.08
C GLN A 13 2.22 11.85 3.73
N ASP A 14 3.44 12.38 3.71
CA ASP A 14 4.18 12.69 2.48
C ASP A 14 4.52 11.42 1.68
N ILE A 15 4.84 10.32 2.36
CA ILE A 15 5.13 9.04 1.69
C ILE A 15 3.85 8.48 1.05
N TYR A 16 2.72 8.55 1.74
CA TYR A 16 1.45 8.07 1.20
C TYR A 16 0.89 8.98 0.09
N LEU A 17 0.83 10.29 0.32
CA LEU A 17 0.26 11.28 -0.60
C LEU A 17 1.10 11.43 -1.88
N ASN A 18 2.43 11.42 -1.78
CA ASN A 18 3.29 11.64 -2.95
C ASN A 18 3.62 10.37 -3.74
N GLU A 19 3.60 9.16 -3.15
CA GLU A 19 4.08 7.96 -3.85
C GLU A 19 2.99 7.02 -4.36
N TRP A 20 1.76 7.04 -3.82
CA TRP A 20 0.74 6.04 -4.18
C TRP A 20 -0.67 6.59 -4.37
N ALA A 21 -1.10 7.59 -3.59
CA ALA A 21 -2.47 8.12 -3.70
C ALA A 21 -2.73 8.78 -5.07
N SER A 22 -1.75 9.48 -5.61
CA SER A 22 -1.83 10.19 -6.90
C SER A 22 -1.49 9.33 -8.12
N LYS A 23 -0.80 8.19 -7.94
CA LYS A 23 -0.41 7.33 -9.07
C LYS A 23 -1.62 6.60 -9.67
N SER A 24 -1.69 6.61 -10.99
CA SER A 24 -2.47 5.72 -11.83
C SER A 24 -1.68 4.44 -12.11
N PHE A 25 -2.35 3.42 -12.67
CA PHE A 25 -1.69 2.20 -13.08
C PHE A 25 -0.69 2.46 -14.22
N GLU A 26 -1.04 3.40 -15.10
CA GLU A 26 -0.27 3.80 -16.26
C GLU A 26 1.01 4.57 -15.88
N ASP A 27 1.05 5.21 -14.70
CA ASP A 27 2.26 5.87 -14.18
C ASP A 27 3.36 4.88 -13.78
N ILE A 28 3.02 3.60 -13.59
CA ILE A 28 3.95 2.56 -13.14
C ILE A 28 4.14 1.43 -14.15
N LEU A 29 3.24 1.31 -15.13
CA LEU A 29 3.30 0.25 -16.13
C LEU A 29 2.76 0.75 -17.47
N ASP A 30 3.61 0.67 -18.49
CA ASP A 30 3.27 1.01 -19.87
C ASP A 30 2.02 0.25 -20.37
N ASP A 31 1.23 0.89 -21.22
CA ASP A 31 0.04 0.33 -21.86
C ASP A 31 0.31 -0.90 -22.72
N GLU A 32 1.52 -0.99 -23.28
CA GLU A 32 1.94 -2.13 -24.10
C GLU A 32 2.15 -3.42 -23.29
N ILE A 33 2.33 -3.33 -21.97
CA ILE A 33 2.59 -4.49 -21.12
C ILE A 33 1.27 -5.20 -20.78
N VAL A 34 1.02 -6.32 -21.47
CA VAL A 34 -0.20 -7.13 -21.30
C VAL A 34 -0.08 -8.22 -20.23
N TYR A 35 1.14 -8.59 -19.85
CA TYR A 35 1.43 -9.64 -18.88
C TYR A 35 2.75 -9.38 -18.14
N LEU A 36 2.78 -9.68 -16.83
CA LEU A 36 4.03 -9.73 -16.06
C LEU A 36 4.17 -11.04 -15.29
N PRO A 37 5.38 -11.66 -15.28
CA PRO A 37 5.70 -12.73 -14.35
C PRO A 37 5.52 -12.28 -12.89
N ARG A 38 5.15 -13.22 -12.02
CA ARG A 38 4.87 -12.96 -10.61
C ARG A 38 6.04 -12.28 -9.90
N GLN A 39 7.26 -12.71 -10.19
CA GLN A 39 8.47 -12.12 -9.62
C GLN A 39 8.62 -10.64 -10.01
N ALA A 40 8.45 -10.32 -11.30
CA ALA A 40 8.52 -8.94 -11.79
C ALA A 40 7.42 -8.08 -11.15
N MET A 41 6.21 -8.62 -10.98
CA MET A 41 5.11 -7.92 -10.32
C MET A 41 5.37 -7.70 -8.82
N CYS A 42 6.02 -8.67 -8.16
CA CYS A 42 6.47 -8.54 -6.78
C CYS A 42 7.49 -7.41 -6.63
N GLU A 43 8.47 -7.34 -7.53
CA GLU A 43 9.46 -6.26 -7.48
C GLU A 43 8.82 -4.89 -7.74
N LEU A 44 7.95 -4.79 -8.75
CA LEU A 44 7.32 -3.54 -9.13
C LEU A 44 6.43 -2.95 -8.02
N LEU A 45 5.53 -3.75 -7.44
CA LEU A 45 4.53 -3.24 -6.47
C LEU A 45 4.92 -3.41 -5.01
N TYR A 46 5.77 -4.39 -4.72
CA TYR A 46 6.08 -4.83 -3.36
C TYR A 46 7.55 -4.66 -2.99
N ASN A 47 8.40 -4.16 -3.90
CA ASN A 47 9.83 -4.00 -3.68
C ASN A 47 10.46 -5.31 -3.16
N GLY A 48 10.04 -6.44 -3.77
CA GLY A 48 10.54 -7.78 -3.47
C GLY A 48 9.89 -8.45 -2.27
N ALA A 49 8.94 -7.80 -1.59
CA ALA A 49 8.28 -8.35 -0.41
C ALA A 49 7.23 -9.42 -0.76
N GLU A 50 7.69 -10.63 -1.10
CA GLU A 50 6.84 -11.77 -1.49
C GLU A 50 5.79 -12.14 -0.45
N THR A 51 6.11 -12.00 0.83
CA THR A 51 5.17 -12.27 1.94
C THR A 51 3.98 -11.32 1.90
N THR A 52 4.20 -10.07 1.50
CA THR A 52 3.16 -9.06 1.35
C THR A 52 2.30 -9.35 0.13
N LEU A 53 2.93 -9.68 -1.01
CA LEU A 53 2.20 -10.13 -2.21
C LEU A 53 1.32 -11.35 -1.89
N LYS A 54 1.88 -12.38 -1.23
CA LYS A 54 1.13 -13.59 -0.86
C LYS A 54 -0.09 -13.28 0.01
N ARG A 55 0.06 -12.37 0.98
CA ARG A 55 -1.06 -11.93 1.84
C ARG A 55 -2.15 -11.26 1.02
N ASP A 56 -1.78 -10.29 0.18
CA ASP A 56 -2.71 -9.53 -0.64
C ASP A 56 -3.46 -10.46 -1.62
N LEU A 57 -2.74 -11.41 -2.26
CA LEU A 57 -3.36 -12.44 -3.11
C LEU A 57 -4.29 -13.36 -2.33
N SER A 58 -3.94 -13.76 -1.11
CA SER A 58 -4.80 -14.60 -0.27
C SER A 58 -6.11 -13.90 0.07
N CYS A 59 -6.06 -12.58 0.28
CA CYS A 59 -7.26 -11.77 0.47
C CYS A 59 -8.12 -11.75 -0.79
N LEU A 60 -7.53 -11.43 -1.95
CA LEU A 60 -8.25 -11.31 -3.23
C LEU A 60 -8.85 -12.64 -3.72
N VAL A 61 -8.12 -13.75 -3.59
CA VAL A 61 -8.57 -15.09 -4.02
C VAL A 61 -9.72 -15.61 -3.18
N ALA A 62 -9.72 -15.32 -1.87
CA ALA A 62 -10.74 -15.79 -0.94
C ALA A 62 -12.01 -14.91 -0.88
N MET A 63 -12.09 -13.84 -1.68
CA MET A 63 -13.26 -12.95 -1.69
C MET A 63 -14.50 -13.70 -2.19
N LYS A 64 -15.63 -13.52 -1.48
CA LYS A 64 -16.94 -14.06 -1.91
C LYS A 64 -17.37 -13.52 -3.28
N ILE A 65 -17.00 -12.27 -3.58
CA ILE A 65 -17.25 -11.60 -4.86
C ILE A 65 -15.90 -11.15 -5.39
N LYS A 66 -15.47 -11.72 -6.53
CA LYS A 66 -14.19 -11.36 -7.17
C LYS A 66 -14.32 -10.03 -7.90
N PRO A 67 -13.32 -9.14 -7.83
CA PRO A 67 -13.27 -7.94 -8.66
C PRO A 67 -13.31 -8.31 -10.14
N LYS A 68 -13.98 -7.48 -10.95
CA LYS A 68 -13.98 -7.66 -12.41
C LYS A 68 -12.55 -7.56 -12.94
N GLY A 69 -12.14 -8.52 -13.76
CA GLY A 69 -10.78 -8.57 -14.33
C GLY A 69 -9.75 -9.27 -13.45
N PHE A 70 -10.11 -9.72 -12.24
CA PHE A 70 -9.22 -10.52 -11.41
C PHE A 70 -9.56 -12.01 -11.49
N ASP A 71 -8.84 -12.71 -12.38
CA ASP A 71 -8.98 -14.13 -12.67
C ASP A 71 -7.81 -14.98 -12.15
N PHE A 72 -6.81 -14.34 -11.54
CA PHE A 72 -5.62 -14.97 -11.01
C PHE A 72 -5.90 -16.11 -10.02
N LYS A 73 -5.15 -17.20 -10.19
CA LYS A 73 -5.12 -18.37 -9.31
C LYS A 73 -3.77 -18.47 -8.60
N PRO A 74 -3.72 -19.03 -7.37
CA PRO A 74 -2.48 -19.14 -6.60
C PRO A 74 -1.33 -19.90 -7.29
N GLN A 75 -1.63 -20.76 -8.26
CA GLN A 75 -0.65 -21.48 -9.08
C GLN A 75 -0.14 -20.70 -10.30
N ASP A 76 -0.75 -19.58 -10.65
CA ASP A 76 -0.40 -18.84 -11.87
C ASP A 76 0.98 -18.19 -11.73
N GLU A 77 1.82 -18.32 -12.75
CA GLU A 77 3.20 -17.81 -12.76
C GLU A 77 3.29 -16.30 -13.02
N GLY A 78 2.17 -15.63 -13.27
CA GLY A 78 2.11 -14.19 -13.52
C GLY A 78 0.70 -13.65 -13.67
N PHE A 79 0.59 -12.43 -14.17
CA PHE A 79 -0.63 -11.63 -14.12
C PHE A 79 -0.95 -11.03 -15.48
N SER A 80 -2.20 -11.15 -15.91
CA SER A 80 -2.76 -10.38 -17.04
C SER A 80 -2.87 -8.89 -16.68
N ARG A 81 -2.98 -8.01 -17.67
CA ARG A 81 -3.13 -6.56 -17.47
C ARG A 81 -4.29 -6.21 -16.52
N ASP A 82 -5.43 -6.85 -16.70
CA ASP A 82 -6.60 -6.64 -15.84
C ASP A 82 -6.32 -7.09 -14.40
N SER A 83 -5.71 -8.26 -14.22
CA SER A 83 -5.33 -8.75 -12.89
C SER A 83 -4.26 -7.85 -12.24
N MET A 84 -3.31 -7.31 -13.02
CA MET A 84 -2.31 -6.36 -12.55
C MET A 84 -2.95 -5.05 -12.08
N ARG A 85 -3.91 -4.52 -12.85
CA ARG A 85 -4.65 -3.30 -12.50
C ARG A 85 -5.46 -3.49 -11.22
N VAL A 86 -6.16 -4.61 -11.08
CA VAL A 86 -6.89 -4.91 -9.83
C VAL A 86 -5.93 -5.02 -8.64
N LEU A 87 -4.79 -5.71 -8.81
CA LEU A 87 -3.80 -5.85 -7.74
C LEU A 87 -3.21 -4.50 -7.32
N PHE A 88 -2.93 -3.62 -8.29
CA PHE A 88 -2.47 -2.26 -8.03
C PHE A 88 -3.49 -1.45 -7.23
N GLU A 89 -4.76 -1.42 -7.66
CA GLU A 89 -5.81 -0.68 -6.96
C GLU A 89 -6.06 -1.25 -5.55
N PHE A 90 -6.06 -2.57 -5.42
CA PHE A 90 -6.13 -3.22 -4.11
C PHE A 90 -4.99 -2.76 -3.20
N ARG A 91 -3.76 -2.73 -3.72
CA ARG A 91 -2.58 -2.32 -2.95
C ARG A 91 -2.66 -0.86 -2.51
N LYS A 92 -3.17 0.01 -3.39
CA LYS A 92 -3.41 1.43 -3.11
C LYS A 92 -4.40 1.60 -1.96
N LEU A 93 -5.51 0.85 -1.98
CA LEU A 93 -6.50 0.83 -0.90
C LEU A 93 -5.93 0.31 0.42
N VAL A 94 -5.16 -0.80 0.39
CA VAL A 94 -4.51 -1.33 1.60
C VAL A 94 -3.60 -0.29 2.24
N LYS A 95 -2.76 0.40 1.44
CA LYS A 95 -1.89 1.46 1.95
C LYS A 95 -2.68 2.64 2.52
N LYS A 96 -3.77 3.04 1.87
CA LYS A 96 -4.66 4.10 2.35
C LYS A 96 -5.21 3.79 3.74
N PHE A 97 -5.87 2.65 3.90
CA PHE A 97 -6.51 2.30 5.16
C PHE A 97 -5.51 2.00 6.27
N GLN A 98 -4.33 1.45 5.94
CA GLN A 98 -3.25 1.30 6.92
C GLN A 98 -2.76 2.66 7.44
N TYR A 99 -2.63 3.65 6.54
CA TYR A 99 -2.24 5.00 6.93
C TYR A 99 -3.32 5.68 7.77
N GLU A 100 -4.59 5.68 7.32
CA GLU A 100 -5.71 6.25 8.06
C GLU A 100 -5.83 5.65 9.46
N SER A 101 -5.78 4.31 9.58
CA SER A 101 -5.81 3.63 10.87
C SER A 101 -4.62 3.98 11.77
N ALA A 102 -3.43 4.22 11.20
CA ALA A 102 -2.27 4.64 11.97
C ALA A 102 -2.43 6.07 12.51
N VAL A 103 -2.95 6.99 11.68
CA VAL A 103 -3.25 8.37 12.09
C VAL A 103 -4.27 8.41 13.21
N ASP A 104 -5.38 7.66 13.08
CA ASP A 104 -6.42 7.61 14.11
C ASP A 104 -5.86 7.14 15.46
N LYS A 105 -5.02 6.10 15.46
CA LYS A 105 -4.37 5.59 16.69
C LYS A 105 -3.40 6.59 17.30
N ILE A 106 -2.68 7.35 16.48
CA ILE A 106 -1.78 8.39 16.95
C ILE A 106 -2.59 9.52 17.59
N HIS A 107 -3.68 9.97 16.95
CA HIS A 107 -4.56 11.00 17.51
C HIS A 107 -5.10 10.59 18.87
N GLN A 108 -5.67 9.39 18.98
CA GLN A 108 -6.17 8.85 20.25
C GLN A 108 -5.07 8.86 21.33
N ARG A 109 -3.86 8.40 20.99
CA ARG A 109 -2.76 8.35 21.96
C ARG A 109 -2.28 9.74 22.38
N MET A 110 -2.33 10.71 21.48
CA MET A 110 -1.98 12.10 21.79
C MET A 110 -3.02 12.74 22.72
N GLU A 111 -4.31 12.52 22.47
CA GLU A 111 -5.39 12.96 23.36
C GLU A 111 -5.21 12.40 24.78
N GLU A 112 -4.96 11.09 24.93
CA GLU A 112 -4.67 10.46 26.22
C GLU A 112 -3.46 11.10 26.95
N ILE A 113 -2.40 11.45 26.21
CA ILE A 113 -1.22 12.12 26.79
C ILE A 113 -1.58 13.52 27.29
N TYR A 114 -2.37 14.29 26.53
CA TYR A 114 -2.79 15.63 26.94
C TYR A 114 -3.69 15.59 28.18
N GLU A 115 -4.66 14.69 28.21
CA GLU A 115 -5.54 14.49 29.39
C GLU A 115 -4.74 14.12 30.65
N LEU A 116 -3.72 13.27 30.51
CA LEU A 116 -2.82 12.92 31.63
C LEU A 116 -1.97 14.10 32.10
N GLN A 117 -1.57 15.02 31.20
CA GLN A 117 -0.83 16.22 31.57
C GLN A 117 -1.70 17.26 32.26
N GLU A 118 -2.98 17.37 31.89
CA GLU A 118 -3.92 18.27 32.56
C GLU A 118 -4.29 17.79 33.98
N CYS A 119 -4.39 16.47 34.20
CA CYS A 119 -4.59 15.88 35.53
C CYS A 119 -3.36 15.96 36.46
N GLN A 120 -2.18 16.32 35.94
CA GLN A 120 -0.96 16.52 36.73
C GLN A 120 -0.71 17.99 37.12
N LYS A 121 -1.61 18.91 36.74
CA LYS A 121 -1.62 20.31 37.21
C LYS A 121 -2.65 20.49 38.33
#